data_AF-A0A2N1TA73-F1
#
_entry.id   AF-A0A2N1TA73-F1
#
_cell.length_a   1.000
_cell.length_b   1.000
_cell.length_c   1.000
_cell.angle_alpha   90.00
_cell.angle_beta   90.00
_cell.angle_gamma   90.00
#
_symmetry.space_group_name_H-M   'P 1'
#
loop_
_entity.id
_entity.type
_entity.pdbx_description
1 polymer ?
#
loop_
_entity_poly.entity_id
_entity_poly.type
_entity_poly.pdbx_seq_one_letter_code
_entity_poly.pdbx_strand_id
1 'polypeptide(L)'
;MTRIDINDLHASVMVCEKCRRNIKIILCPGCESFYSLTYQLVPYQRYMMVCKKCSASFTVTFPVMQGQVIKTDKTIIHDTTGNSMMFRMENSVRDAVNRVPVYGRRHSGERRETAHEAAPCGVDENDGVFGSLLSVIGKTFSPAKIALAIPVVIIILLALTYLRGRAPVFVRRGAVDSFLNIPVMVSILVLYVITATAIARVTVEDMLHGRAMGIRKAGMFALRKAGLVSMVNFLLCGLLFGAFTLFGMIPVVGPFFFALSFFPLYVITVIIIMMMITGFWFYPPFLACSRENEENKEKTFLHFLLRHFMALLYLVPIMIIVCAIIFSAVFSLHYGALSVMAAIVRLVPGSEAVKTLNAIPPVLSVVTDLSLLARNMDLAGTLLKELYVYHKIAGLIMGLIFSGLTVMFFSVMMSFTATLSAAVYVLLCRGQKVTDTGIMRVMLFILFALGILYFFKKLYL
;
A
#
# COMPACT_ATOMS: atom_id res chain seq x y z
N MET A 1 48.76 -4.94 -11.38
CA MET A 1 48.51 -3.53 -11.75
C MET A 1 48.92 -2.69 -10.57
N THR A 2 50.02 -1.95 -10.73
CA THR A 2 50.56 -1.08 -9.69
C THR A 2 49.80 0.24 -9.65
N ARG A 3 49.97 1.05 -8.60
CA ARG A 3 49.36 2.39 -8.49
C ARG A 3 49.78 3.31 -9.64
N ILE A 4 50.98 3.10 -10.17
CA ILE A 4 51.54 3.84 -11.31
C ILE A 4 50.72 3.52 -12.57
N ASP A 5 50.48 2.24 -12.86
CA ASP A 5 49.67 1.79 -14.02
C ASP A 5 48.22 2.33 -14.01
N ILE A 6 47.66 2.65 -12.85
CA ILE A 6 46.29 3.18 -12.71
C ILE A 6 46.23 4.69 -12.94
N ASN A 7 47.29 5.41 -12.57
CA ASN A 7 47.38 6.84 -12.78
C ASN A 7 47.53 7.20 -14.27
N ASP A 8 48.10 6.29 -15.05
CA ASP A 8 48.25 6.45 -16.50
C ASP A 8 46.92 6.25 -17.26
N LEU A 9 45.88 5.71 -16.62
CA LEU A 9 44.55 5.57 -17.20
C LEU A 9 43.75 6.87 -17.10
N HIS A 10 43.22 7.36 -18.22
CA HIS A 10 42.33 8.52 -18.23
C HIS A 10 41.10 8.29 -17.33
N ALA A 11 41.01 9.07 -16.25
CA ALA A 11 39.99 8.95 -15.20
C ALA A 11 39.91 7.57 -14.50
N SER A 12 41.00 6.79 -14.54
CA SER A 12 41.11 5.44 -13.97
C SER A 12 40.09 4.45 -14.58
N VAL A 13 39.82 4.57 -15.88
CA VAL A 13 38.91 3.70 -16.63
C VAL A 13 39.68 2.97 -17.72
N MET A 14 39.49 1.66 -17.81
CA MET A 14 39.96 0.82 -18.92
C MET A 14 38.77 0.21 -19.66
N VAL A 15 38.93 -0.15 -20.93
CA VAL A 15 37.91 -0.85 -21.72
C VAL A 15 38.35 -2.29 -21.90
N CYS A 16 37.50 -3.25 -21.52
CA CYS A 16 37.80 -4.65 -21.76
C CYS A 16 37.77 -4.95 -23.26
N GLU A 17 38.86 -5.48 -23.82
CA GLU A 17 38.96 -5.79 -25.25
C GLU A 17 37.96 -6.85 -25.72
N LYS A 18 37.70 -7.87 -24.87
CA LYS A 18 36.81 -8.98 -25.22
C LYS A 18 35.34 -8.59 -25.23
N CYS A 19 34.87 -7.87 -24.21
CA CYS A 19 33.44 -7.59 -24.02
C CYS A 19 33.05 -6.13 -24.23
N ARG A 20 34.01 -5.24 -24.55
CA ARG A 20 33.83 -3.80 -24.79
C ARG A 20 33.17 -3.04 -23.62
N ARG A 21 33.16 -3.60 -22.40
CA ARG A 21 32.65 -2.92 -21.20
C ARG A 21 33.72 -2.03 -20.59
N ASN A 22 33.30 -0.91 -20.02
CA ASN A 22 34.18 -0.01 -19.27
C ASN A 22 34.40 -0.58 -17.88
N ILE A 23 35.63 -0.51 -17.37
CA ILE A 23 36.02 -0.97 -16.04
C ILE A 23 36.70 0.20 -15.34
N LYS A 24 36.07 0.73 -14.29
CA LYS A 24 36.67 1.77 -13.44
C LYS A 24 37.44 1.10 -12.31
N ILE A 25 38.71 1.47 -12.15
CA ILE A 25 39.58 0.98 -11.09
C ILE A 25 39.72 2.05 -10.02
N ILE A 26 39.56 1.66 -8.76
CA ILE A 26 39.54 2.59 -7.62
C ILE A 26 40.26 1.98 -6.45
N LEU A 27 41.03 2.80 -5.75
CA LEU A 27 41.72 2.45 -4.52
C LEU A 27 40.94 2.97 -3.32
N CYS A 28 40.79 2.14 -2.30
CA CYS A 28 40.26 2.62 -1.03
C CYS A 28 41.23 3.64 -0.41
N PRO A 29 40.76 4.84 0.01
CA PRO A 29 41.64 5.83 0.64
C PRO A 29 42.14 5.42 2.03
N GLY A 30 41.48 4.46 2.70
CA GLY A 30 41.87 4.02 4.04
C GLY A 30 42.93 2.91 4.04
N CYS A 31 42.80 1.91 3.18
CA CYS A 31 43.68 0.72 3.20
C CYS A 31 44.25 0.33 1.83
N GLU A 32 44.08 1.19 0.82
CA GLU A 32 44.61 1.03 -0.54
C GLU A 32 44.22 -0.29 -1.25
N SER A 33 43.14 -0.95 -0.82
CA SER A 33 42.63 -2.14 -1.50
C SER A 33 42.01 -1.75 -2.85
N PHE A 34 42.26 -2.55 -3.89
CA PHE A 34 41.77 -2.35 -5.24
C PHE A 34 40.31 -2.79 -5.40
N TYR A 35 39.52 -1.98 -6.11
CA TYR A 35 38.17 -2.29 -6.57
C TYR A 35 38.08 -2.10 -8.08
N SER A 36 37.48 -3.07 -8.76
CA SER A 36 37.17 -2.98 -10.20
C SER A 36 35.66 -2.96 -10.41
N LEU A 37 35.14 -1.86 -10.95
CA LEU A 37 33.71 -1.67 -11.21
C LEU A 37 33.48 -1.74 -12.72
N THR A 38 32.80 -2.79 -13.17
CA THR A 38 32.43 -2.94 -14.59
C THR A 38 31.11 -2.24 -14.86
N TYR A 39 31.05 -1.40 -15.88
CA TYR A 39 29.86 -0.64 -16.26
C TYR A 39 29.74 -0.47 -17.78
N GLN A 40 28.50 -0.29 -18.23
CA GLN A 40 28.18 -0.01 -19.63
C GLN A 40 27.50 1.35 -19.76
N LEU A 41 26.53 1.62 -18.89
CA LEU A 41 26.01 2.95 -18.61
C LEU A 41 25.99 3.16 -17.10
N VAL A 42 26.31 4.39 -16.68
CA VAL A 42 26.32 4.76 -15.28
C VAL A 42 25.19 5.76 -15.03
N PRO A 43 24.14 5.42 -14.25
CA PRO A 43 23.01 6.32 -14.03
C PRO A 43 23.34 7.56 -13.20
N TYR A 44 24.39 7.52 -12.38
CA TYR A 44 24.88 8.64 -11.58
C TYR A 44 26.37 8.87 -11.83
N GLN A 45 26.87 10.10 -11.72
CA GLN A 45 28.33 10.33 -11.82
C GLN A 45 29.06 10.02 -10.52
N ARG A 46 28.35 9.93 -9.39
CA ARG A 46 28.95 9.73 -8.06
C ARG A 46 28.25 8.61 -7.33
N TYR A 47 29.03 7.68 -6.80
CA TYR A 47 28.55 6.60 -5.93
C TYR A 47 29.34 6.61 -4.65
N MET A 48 28.66 6.47 -3.53
CA MET A 48 29.31 6.25 -2.25
C MET A 48 29.49 4.74 -2.08
N MET A 49 30.72 4.31 -1.81
CA MET A 49 31.06 2.92 -1.53
C MET A 49 31.68 2.81 -0.15
N VAL A 50 31.53 1.65 0.48
CA VAL A 50 32.16 1.31 1.75
C VAL A 50 33.21 0.23 1.49
N CYS A 51 34.43 0.44 1.96
CA CYS A 51 35.50 -0.52 1.80
C CYS A 51 35.20 -1.80 2.60
N LYS A 52 35.22 -2.97 1.96
CA LYS A 52 35.03 -4.26 2.64
C LYS A 52 36.16 -4.62 3.62
N LYS A 53 37.36 -4.06 3.44
CA LYS A 53 38.54 -4.40 4.25
C LYS A 53 38.69 -3.51 5.49
N CYS A 54 38.44 -2.21 5.38
CA CYS A 54 38.64 -1.25 6.48
C CYS A 54 37.40 -0.43 6.83
N SER A 55 36.25 -0.70 6.21
CA SER A 55 34.98 -0.01 6.45
C SER A 55 34.97 1.49 6.19
N ALA A 56 36.04 2.06 5.63
CA ALA A 56 36.08 3.47 5.24
C ALA A 56 35.11 3.73 4.07
N SER A 57 34.26 4.75 4.21
CA SER A 57 33.38 5.24 3.14
C SER A 57 34.13 6.16 2.18
N PHE A 58 33.98 5.97 0.88
CA PHE A 58 34.61 6.80 -0.14
C PHE A 58 33.73 6.97 -1.38
N THR A 59 33.90 8.09 -2.07
CA THR A 59 33.09 8.45 -3.24
C THR A 59 33.82 8.11 -4.53
N VAL A 60 33.13 7.38 -5.40
CA VAL A 60 33.53 7.00 -6.73
C VAL A 60 32.92 7.96 -7.75
N THR A 61 33.76 8.61 -8.55
CA THR A 61 33.28 9.54 -9.59
C THR A 61 33.48 8.96 -10.99
N PHE A 62 32.41 8.67 -11.72
CA PHE A 62 32.46 8.20 -13.11
C PHE A 62 32.61 9.39 -14.08
N PRO A 63 33.45 9.28 -15.12
CA PRO A 63 33.62 10.35 -16.09
C PRO A 63 32.33 10.54 -16.91
N VAL A 64 32.05 11.80 -17.28
CA VAL A 64 30.93 12.14 -18.14
C VAL A 64 31.24 11.64 -19.54
N MET A 65 30.56 10.58 -19.99
CA MET A 65 30.67 10.10 -21.36
C MET A 65 30.00 11.13 -22.27
N GLN A 66 30.78 12.08 -22.80
CA GLN A 66 30.30 13.00 -23.82
C GLN A 66 30.03 12.21 -25.10
N GLY A 67 28.74 11.95 -25.36
CA GLY A 67 28.20 11.72 -26.69
C GLY A 67 28.94 10.70 -27.57
N GLN A 68 29.08 9.45 -27.12
CA GLN A 68 28.99 8.36 -28.11
C GLN A 68 27.52 8.26 -28.52
N VAL A 69 27.14 9.09 -29.50
CA VAL A 69 26.01 8.79 -30.36
C VAL A 69 26.32 7.42 -30.94
N ILE A 70 25.68 6.39 -30.41
CA ILE A 70 25.62 5.09 -31.07
C ILE A 70 24.95 5.39 -32.41
N LYS A 71 25.75 5.69 -33.43
CA LYS A 71 25.35 5.57 -34.83
C LYS A 71 25.03 4.09 -34.99
N THR A 72 23.78 3.76 -34.72
CA THR A 72 23.20 2.50 -35.16
C THR A 72 23.24 2.63 -36.66
N ASP A 73 24.21 1.94 -37.27
CA ASP A 73 24.31 1.80 -38.70
C ASP A 73 23.00 1.16 -39.17
N LYS A 74 22.11 2.02 -39.70
CA LYS A 74 20.88 1.60 -40.35
C LYS A 74 21.23 1.24 -41.78
N THR A 75 21.98 0.17 -41.95
CA THR A 75 22.11 -0.47 -43.25
C THR A 75 21.87 -1.97 -43.09
N ILE A 76 20.68 -2.36 -43.55
CA ILE A 76 20.34 -3.68 -44.07
C ILE A 76 20.39 -4.84 -43.07
N ILE A 77 19.38 -4.92 -42.20
CA ILE A 77 18.72 -6.21 -41.92
C ILE A 77 17.22 -5.93 -41.88
N HIS A 78 16.59 -6.14 -43.03
CA HIS A 78 15.16 -6.34 -43.13
C HIS A 78 14.91 -7.74 -42.57
N ASP A 79 14.59 -7.85 -41.28
CA ASP A 79 13.91 -9.03 -40.80
C ASP A 79 12.95 -8.73 -39.65
N THR A 80 11.77 -9.27 -39.86
CA THR A 80 10.55 -9.12 -39.08
C THR A 80 10.72 -9.65 -37.65
N THR A 81 10.60 -8.79 -36.64
CA THR A 81 9.93 -9.11 -35.36
C THR A 81 9.74 -7.83 -34.54
N GLY A 82 8.48 -7.52 -34.22
CA GLY A 82 8.03 -6.28 -33.59
C GLY A 82 8.38 -6.15 -32.11
N ASN A 83 9.66 -5.95 -31.78
CA ASN A 83 10.12 -5.66 -30.40
C ASN A 83 10.93 -4.35 -30.24
N SER A 84 11.09 -3.54 -31.30
CA SER A 84 11.91 -2.32 -31.25
C SER A 84 11.27 -1.14 -30.48
N MET A 85 9.95 -1.16 -30.27
CA MET A 85 9.26 -0.15 -29.44
C MET A 85 9.49 -0.38 -27.93
N MET A 86 9.74 -1.63 -27.53
CA MET A 86 9.83 -2.01 -26.12
C MET A 86 11.12 -1.48 -25.46
N PHE A 87 12.26 -1.56 -26.16
CA PHE A 87 13.54 -1.03 -25.67
C PHE A 87 13.62 0.50 -25.64
N ARG A 88 12.91 1.19 -26.55
CA ARG A 88 12.94 2.66 -26.62
C ARG A 88 12.14 3.32 -25.49
N MET A 89 11.10 2.64 -25.01
CA MET A 89 10.24 3.10 -23.91
C MET A 89 10.79 2.71 -22.52
N GLU A 90 11.53 1.61 -22.43
CA GLU A 90 12.20 1.19 -21.18
C GLU A 90 13.28 2.19 -20.72
N ASN A 91 13.94 2.87 -21.67
CA ASN A 91 14.84 3.99 -21.36
C ASN A 91 14.09 5.27 -20.95
N SER A 92 12.91 5.57 -21.51
CA SER A 92 12.20 6.82 -21.18
C SER A 92 11.55 6.78 -19.79
N VAL A 93 11.10 5.61 -19.32
CA VAL A 93 10.57 5.43 -17.95
C VAL A 93 11.71 5.47 -16.92
N ARG A 94 12.90 4.96 -17.27
CA ARG A 94 14.12 5.11 -16.45
C ARG A 94 14.61 6.55 -16.39
N ASP A 95 14.53 7.30 -17.50
CA ASP A 95 14.96 8.69 -17.58
C ASP A 95 13.99 9.65 -16.88
N ALA A 96 12.68 9.35 -16.85
CA ALA A 96 11.67 10.14 -16.13
C ALA A 96 11.86 10.09 -14.60
N VAL A 97 12.21 8.90 -14.07
CA VAL A 97 12.57 8.72 -12.65
C VAL A 97 13.94 9.36 -12.31
N ASN A 98 14.83 9.57 -13.30
CA ASN A 98 16.22 9.99 -13.09
C ASN A 98 16.55 11.45 -13.45
N ARG A 99 15.61 12.28 -13.89
CA ARG A 99 15.87 13.71 -14.11
C ARG A 99 15.63 14.52 -12.83
N VAL A 100 16.71 14.82 -12.10
CA VAL A 100 16.78 15.95 -11.17
C VAL A 100 17.26 17.17 -11.97
N PRO A 101 16.57 18.33 -11.95
CA PRO A 101 17.14 19.55 -12.50
C PRO A 101 18.31 19.97 -11.61
N VAL A 102 19.50 20.06 -12.21
CA VAL A 102 20.62 20.79 -11.60
C VAL A 102 20.19 22.26 -11.59
N TYR A 103 19.66 22.72 -10.46
CA TYR A 103 19.48 24.15 -10.23
C TYR A 103 20.86 24.80 -10.24
N GLY A 104 21.09 25.65 -11.25
CA GLY A 104 22.21 26.57 -11.29
C GLY A 104 22.23 27.37 -9.99
N ARG A 105 23.25 27.11 -9.17
CA ARG A 105 23.52 27.80 -7.92
C ARG A 105 23.88 29.26 -8.23
N ARG A 106 22.92 30.17 -8.08
CA ARG A 106 23.23 31.60 -7.87
C ARG A 106 23.75 31.75 -6.44
N HIS A 107 24.90 32.37 -6.30
CA HIS A 107 25.50 32.76 -5.04
C HIS A 107 24.58 33.69 -4.26
N SER A 108 24.18 33.28 -3.07
CA SER A 108 23.94 34.18 -1.94
C SER A 108 24.25 33.41 -0.67
N GLY A 109 25.23 33.90 0.09
CA GLY A 109 25.73 33.25 1.28
C GLY A 109 24.70 33.29 2.40
N GLU A 110 24.44 32.13 3.02
CA GLU A 110 23.82 32.08 4.33
C GLU A 110 24.22 30.79 5.06
N ARG A 111 24.64 31.00 6.32
CA ARG A 111 24.98 30.08 7.41
C ARG A 111 24.86 28.56 7.17
N ARG A 112 26.01 27.89 7.22
CA ARG A 112 26.15 26.45 7.46
C ARG A 112 25.65 26.12 8.87
N GLU A 113 24.47 25.54 8.97
CA GLU A 113 24.18 24.53 10.00
C GLU A 113 24.48 23.16 9.38
N THR A 114 25.43 22.46 9.99
CA THR A 114 25.82 21.09 9.65
C THR A 114 24.73 20.12 10.10
N ALA A 115 23.69 19.98 9.26
CA ALA A 115 22.85 18.80 9.32
C ALA A 115 23.67 17.61 8.79
N HIS A 116 24.04 16.70 9.69
CA HIS A 116 24.51 15.37 9.32
C HIS A 116 23.46 14.72 8.40
N GLU A 117 23.77 14.67 7.12
CA GLU A 117 22.95 14.02 6.10
C GLU A 117 23.05 12.52 6.35
N ALA A 118 22.04 11.99 7.07
CA ALA A 118 21.95 10.58 7.42
C ALA A 118 22.01 9.76 6.12
N ALA A 119 23.04 8.92 6.01
CA ALA A 119 23.20 8.00 4.91
C ALA A 119 21.92 7.17 4.74
N PRO A 120 21.40 6.99 3.50
CA PRO A 120 20.33 6.05 3.27
C PRO A 120 20.84 4.68 3.74
N CYS A 121 20.14 4.07 4.72
CA CYS A 121 20.48 2.76 5.24
C CYS A 121 20.60 1.79 4.06
N GLY A 122 21.83 1.38 3.77
CA GLY A 122 22.10 0.28 2.86
C GLY A 122 21.40 -0.93 3.45
N VAL A 123 20.34 -1.39 2.79
CA VAL A 123 19.74 -2.69 3.10
C VAL A 123 20.82 -3.70 2.77
N ASP A 124 21.38 -4.37 3.78
CA ASP A 124 22.31 -5.46 3.58
C ASP A 124 21.67 -6.46 2.61
N GLU A 125 22.36 -6.80 1.52
CA GLU A 125 21.88 -7.75 0.51
C GLU A 125 21.53 -9.13 1.13
N ASN A 126 22.02 -9.40 2.34
CA ASN A 126 21.77 -10.63 3.10
C ASN A 126 20.47 -10.64 3.90
N ASP A 127 19.83 -9.50 4.20
CA ASP A 127 18.60 -9.48 5.04
C ASP A 127 17.34 -9.96 4.31
N GLY A 128 17.45 -10.18 3.00
CA GLY A 128 16.36 -10.69 2.17
C GLY A 128 15.17 -9.74 2.06
N VAL A 129 14.33 -9.96 1.04
CA VAL A 129 13.12 -9.17 0.79
C VAL A 129 12.18 -9.16 2.01
N PHE A 130 12.16 -10.25 2.77
CA PHE A 130 11.31 -10.42 3.94
C PHE A 130 11.73 -9.52 5.12
N GLY A 131 13.03 -9.40 5.41
CA GLY A 131 13.52 -8.53 6.48
C GLY A 131 13.21 -7.06 6.20
N SER A 132 13.40 -6.62 4.95
CA SER A 132 13.02 -5.28 4.51
C SER A 132 11.52 -5.03 4.67
N LEU A 133 10.68 -6.00 4.29
CA LEU A 133 9.23 -5.88 4.37
C LEU A 133 8.74 -5.85 5.84
N LEU A 134 9.31 -6.66 6.72
CA LEU A 134 9.04 -6.61 8.17
C LEU A 134 9.44 -5.27 8.80
N SER A 135 10.61 -4.74 8.43
CA SER A 135 11.06 -3.42 8.89
C SER A 135 10.08 -2.31 8.49
N VAL A 136 9.59 -2.34 7.25
CA VAL A 136 8.59 -1.38 6.77
C VAL A 136 7.23 -1.60 7.43
N ILE A 137 6.85 -2.84 7.71
CA ILE A 137 5.65 -3.16 8.49
C ILE A 137 5.74 -2.57 9.91
N GLY A 138 6.90 -2.60 10.56
CA GLY A 138 7.08 -1.95 11.87
C GLY A 138 6.74 -0.45 11.83
N LYS A 139 6.99 0.20 10.69
CA LYS A 139 6.66 1.61 10.45
C LYS A 139 5.19 1.87 10.12
N THR A 140 4.33 0.85 10.07
CA THR A 140 2.87 1.02 9.89
C THR A 140 2.21 1.71 11.09
N PHE A 141 2.78 1.51 12.29
CA PHE A 141 2.29 2.09 13.55
C PHE A 141 2.76 3.53 13.78
N SER A 142 3.30 4.19 12.75
CA SER A 142 3.68 5.59 12.85
C SER A 142 2.44 6.45 13.20
N PRO A 143 2.52 7.31 14.23
CA PRO A 143 1.39 8.12 14.66
C PRO A 143 0.87 9.03 13.55
N ALA A 144 1.74 9.46 12.63
CA ALA A 144 1.35 10.25 11.46
C ALA A 144 0.38 9.51 10.54
N LYS A 145 0.60 8.21 10.32
CA LYS A 145 -0.25 7.39 9.44
C LYS A 145 -1.58 7.08 10.09
N ILE A 146 -1.57 6.77 11.39
CA ILE A 146 -2.79 6.53 12.18
C ILE A 146 -3.63 7.81 12.24
N ALA A 147 -3.01 8.97 12.51
CA ALA A 147 -3.70 10.26 12.54
C ALA A 147 -4.37 10.63 11.21
N LEU A 148 -3.77 10.26 10.07
CA LEU A 148 -4.39 10.44 8.74
C LEU A 148 -5.62 9.53 8.56
N ALA A 149 -5.63 8.33 9.14
CA ALA A 149 -6.70 7.35 8.99
C ALA A 149 -7.92 7.62 9.90
N ILE A 150 -7.71 8.10 11.13
CA ILE A 150 -8.77 8.36 12.13
C ILE A 150 -10.00 9.10 11.56
N PRO A 151 -9.88 10.30 10.95
CA PRO A 151 -11.06 11.05 10.51
C PRO A 151 -11.84 10.30 9.44
N VAL A 152 -11.15 9.58 8.54
CA VAL A 152 -11.80 8.79 7.50
C VAL A 152 -12.49 7.57 8.07
N VAL A 153 -11.87 6.88 9.02
CA VAL A 153 -12.51 5.76 9.72
C VAL A 153 -13.77 6.21 10.45
N ILE A 154 -13.76 7.35 11.13
CA ILE A 154 -14.95 7.93 11.77
C ILE A 154 -16.05 8.19 10.73
N ILE A 155 -15.72 8.83 9.60
CA ILE A 155 -16.69 9.11 8.54
C ILE A 155 -17.25 7.80 7.95
N ILE A 156 -16.41 6.79 7.72
CA ILE A 156 -16.83 5.48 7.21
C ILE A 156 -17.78 4.80 8.19
N LEU A 157 -17.45 4.78 9.49
CA LEU A 157 -18.30 4.18 10.52
C LEU A 157 -19.65 4.91 10.63
N LEU A 158 -19.66 6.24 10.55
CA LEU A 158 -20.89 7.04 10.50
C LEU A 158 -21.71 6.78 9.23
N ALA A 159 -21.06 6.63 8.07
CA ALA A 159 -21.74 6.30 6.82
C ALA A 159 -22.35 4.89 6.87
N LEU A 160 -21.64 3.92 7.44
CA LEU A 160 -22.13 2.56 7.64
C LEU A 160 -23.31 2.51 8.63
N THR A 161 -23.26 3.28 9.73
CA THR A 161 -24.39 3.36 10.68
C THR A 161 -25.62 3.99 10.01
N TYR A 162 -25.43 5.04 9.21
CA TYR A 162 -26.48 5.65 8.40
C TYR A 162 -27.11 4.65 7.42
N LEU A 163 -26.30 3.91 6.67
CA LEU A 163 -26.76 2.89 5.73
C LEU A 163 -27.53 1.75 6.44
N ARG A 164 -27.01 1.27 7.58
CA ARG A 164 -27.64 0.22 8.38
C ARG A 164 -29.00 0.65 8.94
N GLY A 165 -29.15 1.92 9.33
CA GLY A 165 -30.43 2.48 9.77
C GLY A 165 -31.49 2.50 8.66
N ARG A 166 -31.08 2.60 7.39
CA ARG A 166 -32.00 2.55 6.24
C ARG A 166 -32.26 1.15 5.68
N ALA A 167 -31.42 0.16 6.00
CA ALA A 167 -31.54 -1.24 5.55
C ALA A 167 -32.97 -1.84 5.64
N PRO A 168 -33.76 -1.68 6.72
CA PRO A 168 -35.11 -2.28 6.80
C PRO A 168 -36.13 -1.66 5.83
N VAL A 169 -35.85 -0.50 5.23
CA VAL A 169 -36.71 0.14 4.22
C VAL A 169 -36.51 -0.48 2.83
N PHE A 170 -35.33 -1.06 2.56
CA PHE A 170 -34.95 -1.62 1.25
C PHE A 170 -35.81 -2.79 0.80
N VAL A 171 -36.12 -3.69 1.72
CA VAL A 171 -36.91 -4.89 1.41
C VAL A 171 -38.35 -4.50 1.01
N ARG A 172 -38.78 -3.27 1.31
CA ARG A 172 -40.17 -2.83 1.16
C ARG A 172 -40.43 -1.83 0.02
N ARG A 173 -39.41 -1.12 -0.50
CA ARG A 173 -39.61 0.01 -1.46
C ARG A 173 -38.95 -0.12 -2.84
N GLY A 174 -38.33 -1.25 -3.17
CA GLY A 174 -37.92 -1.57 -4.54
C GLY A 174 -36.59 -0.93 -5.01
N ALA A 175 -36.25 -1.15 -6.28
CA ALA A 175 -34.91 -0.93 -6.86
C ALA A 175 -34.40 0.53 -6.80
N VAL A 176 -35.28 1.53 -6.72
CA VAL A 176 -34.91 2.96 -6.73
C VAL A 176 -34.17 3.36 -5.46
N ASP A 177 -34.55 2.82 -4.30
CA ASP A 177 -33.84 3.09 -3.04
C ASP A 177 -32.42 2.50 -3.05
N SER A 178 -32.18 1.41 -3.79
CA SER A 178 -30.85 0.81 -4.00
C SER A 178 -29.88 1.74 -4.73
N PHE A 179 -30.38 2.57 -5.65
CA PHE A 179 -29.55 3.55 -6.34
C PHE A 179 -29.08 4.68 -5.43
N LEU A 180 -29.88 5.08 -4.43
CA LEU A 180 -29.53 6.15 -3.48
C LEU A 180 -28.36 5.79 -2.55
N ASN A 181 -28.03 4.50 -2.41
CA ASN A 181 -26.88 4.05 -1.61
C ASN A 181 -25.56 4.03 -2.39
N ILE A 182 -25.61 4.02 -3.73
CA ILE A 182 -24.41 3.97 -4.57
C ILE A 182 -23.49 5.15 -4.27
N PRO A 183 -23.96 6.41 -4.21
CA PRO A 183 -23.11 7.54 -3.88
C PRO A 183 -22.41 7.40 -2.52
N VAL A 184 -23.08 6.83 -1.52
CA VAL A 184 -22.49 6.61 -0.19
C VAL A 184 -21.37 5.58 -0.25
N MET A 185 -21.58 4.44 -0.92
CA MET A 185 -20.56 3.40 -1.09
C MET A 185 -19.35 3.92 -1.90
N VAL A 186 -19.62 4.67 -2.98
CA VAL A 186 -18.55 5.30 -3.76
C VAL A 186 -17.79 6.33 -2.92
N SER A 187 -18.48 7.10 -2.08
CA SER A 187 -17.84 8.09 -1.20
C SER A 187 -16.92 7.42 -0.18
N ILE A 188 -17.34 6.30 0.41
CA ILE A 188 -16.50 5.47 1.29
C ILE A 188 -15.24 5.00 0.54
N LEU A 189 -15.40 4.51 -0.68
CA LEU A 189 -14.28 4.04 -1.51
C LEU A 189 -13.31 5.18 -1.84
N VAL A 190 -13.83 6.35 -2.22
CA VAL A 190 -13.04 7.54 -2.55
C VAL A 190 -12.24 8.01 -1.33
N LEU A 191 -12.90 8.11 -0.16
CA LEU A 191 -12.23 8.47 1.09
C LEU A 191 -11.14 7.47 1.45
N TYR A 192 -11.40 6.17 1.27
CA TYR A 192 -10.41 5.13 1.47
C TYR A 192 -9.19 5.34 0.57
N VAL A 193 -9.39 5.49 -0.75
CA VAL A 193 -8.29 5.62 -1.71
C VAL A 193 -7.48 6.89 -1.48
N ILE A 194 -8.12 8.02 -1.16
CA ILE A 194 -7.43 9.29 -0.85
C ILE A 194 -6.51 9.12 0.35
N THR A 195 -7.02 8.56 1.44
CA THR A 195 -6.24 8.36 2.67
C THR A 195 -5.17 7.30 2.51
N ALA A 196 -5.47 6.21 1.80
CA ALA A 196 -4.46 5.20 1.44
C ALA A 196 -3.35 5.82 0.58
N THR A 197 -3.67 6.76 -0.31
CA THR A 197 -2.67 7.49 -1.12
C THR A 197 -1.80 8.39 -0.24
N ALA A 198 -2.38 9.07 0.76
CA ALA A 198 -1.63 9.87 1.72
C ALA A 198 -0.64 9.01 2.53
N ILE A 199 -1.09 7.86 3.04
CA ILE A 199 -0.28 6.93 3.83
C ILE A 199 0.80 6.26 2.95
N ALA A 200 0.45 5.88 1.72
CA ALA A 200 1.39 5.36 0.75
C ALA A 200 2.48 6.38 0.43
N ARG A 201 2.13 7.68 0.28
CA ARG A 201 3.10 8.75 0.05
C ARG A 201 4.09 8.90 1.21
N VAL A 202 3.61 8.88 2.45
CA VAL A 202 4.49 8.90 3.64
C VAL A 202 5.46 7.70 3.61
N THR A 203 4.95 6.52 3.26
CA THR A 203 5.75 5.28 3.20
C THR A 203 6.79 5.32 2.08
N VAL A 204 6.41 5.77 0.89
CA VAL A 204 7.31 5.87 -0.27
C VAL A 204 8.42 6.89 -0.03
N GLU A 205 8.11 8.07 0.54
CA GLU A 205 9.13 9.08 0.83
C GLU A 205 10.15 8.58 1.85
N ASP A 206 9.69 7.86 2.87
CA ASP A 206 10.56 7.22 3.86
C ASP A 206 11.46 6.15 3.22
N MET A 207 10.91 5.27 2.38
CA MET A 207 11.67 4.19 1.73
C MET A 207 12.65 4.66 0.64
N LEU A 208 12.33 5.75 -0.08
CA LEU A 208 13.15 6.24 -1.18
C LEU A 208 14.16 7.30 -0.74
N HIS A 209 13.79 8.16 0.22
CA HIS A 209 14.59 9.33 0.59
C HIS A 209 15.01 9.34 2.06
N GLY A 210 14.59 8.36 2.88
CA GLY A 210 14.87 8.33 4.32
C GLY A 210 14.30 9.53 5.08
N ARG A 211 13.29 10.21 4.51
CA ARG A 211 12.73 11.44 5.07
C ARG A 211 11.32 11.21 5.59
N ALA A 212 11.10 11.60 6.85
CA ALA A 212 9.77 11.62 7.44
C ALA A 212 8.93 12.74 6.80
N MET A 213 7.87 12.36 6.10
CA MET A 213 6.91 13.32 5.55
C MET A 213 5.93 13.77 6.63
N GLY A 214 5.77 15.09 6.82
CA GLY A 214 4.80 15.64 7.77
C GLY A 214 3.34 15.41 7.33
N ILE A 215 2.44 15.22 8.31
CA ILE A 215 0.99 14.96 8.11
C ILE A 215 0.35 15.99 7.17
N ARG A 216 0.64 17.28 7.36
CA ARG A 216 0.09 18.37 6.54
C ARG A 216 0.48 18.26 5.06
N LYS A 217 1.73 17.87 4.78
CA LYS A 217 2.22 17.71 3.39
C LYS A 217 1.58 16.49 2.73
N ALA A 218 1.48 15.38 3.44
CA ALA A 218 0.84 14.16 2.95
C ALA A 218 -0.67 14.37 2.68
N GLY A 219 -1.38 15.02 3.61
CA GLY A 219 -2.80 15.35 3.47
C GLY A 219 -3.07 16.31 2.31
N MET A 220 -2.26 17.36 2.15
CA MET A 220 -2.41 18.31 1.03
C MET A 220 -2.14 17.64 -0.33
N PHE A 221 -1.16 16.73 -0.39
CA PHE A 221 -0.90 15.94 -1.59
C PHE A 221 -2.11 15.07 -1.96
N ALA A 222 -2.68 14.36 -0.99
CA ALA A 222 -3.86 13.52 -1.22
C ALA A 222 -5.09 14.34 -1.63
N LEU A 223 -5.30 15.51 -1.02
CA LEU A 223 -6.41 16.40 -1.37
C LEU A 223 -6.30 16.92 -2.82
N ARG A 224 -5.10 17.25 -3.29
CA ARG A 224 -4.88 17.62 -4.71
C ARG A 224 -5.23 16.49 -5.68
N LYS A 225 -5.11 15.24 -5.25
CA LYS A 225 -5.46 14.06 -6.06
C LYS A 225 -6.92 13.64 -5.90
N ALA A 226 -7.64 14.19 -4.93
CA ALA A 226 -9.01 13.78 -4.60
C ALA A 226 -9.97 13.91 -5.79
N GLY A 227 -9.88 14.98 -6.58
CA GLY A 227 -10.74 15.19 -7.75
C GLY A 227 -10.61 14.07 -8.79
N LEU A 228 -9.38 13.75 -9.19
CA LEU A 228 -9.08 12.67 -10.13
C LEU A 228 -9.51 11.30 -9.57
N VAL A 229 -9.15 11.02 -8.32
CA VAL A 229 -9.50 9.77 -7.63
C VAL A 229 -11.01 9.59 -7.53
N SER A 230 -11.74 10.67 -7.22
CA SER A 230 -13.19 10.67 -7.16
C SER A 230 -13.78 10.31 -8.52
N MET A 231 -13.38 11.03 -9.57
CA MET A 231 -13.89 10.79 -10.92
C MET A 231 -13.66 9.34 -11.38
N VAL A 232 -12.46 8.80 -11.19
CA VAL A 232 -12.12 7.42 -11.58
C VAL A 232 -12.94 6.39 -10.78
N ASN A 233 -13.09 6.58 -9.47
CA ASN A 233 -13.86 5.65 -8.64
C ASN A 233 -15.37 5.73 -8.93
N PHE A 234 -15.93 6.92 -9.18
CA PHE A 234 -17.32 7.06 -9.61
C PHE A 234 -17.57 6.36 -10.94
N LEU A 235 -16.67 6.53 -11.91
CA LEU A 235 -16.76 5.85 -13.20
C LEU A 235 -16.66 4.32 -13.03
N LEU A 236 -15.68 3.84 -12.27
CA LEU A 236 -15.46 2.41 -12.04
C LEU A 236 -16.65 1.76 -11.34
N CYS A 237 -17.13 2.35 -10.25
CA CYS A 237 -18.29 1.84 -9.53
C CYS A 237 -19.58 1.94 -10.36
N GLY A 238 -19.74 3.02 -11.13
CA GLY A 238 -20.86 3.19 -12.06
C GLY A 238 -20.86 2.11 -13.15
N LEU A 239 -19.71 1.80 -13.74
CA LEU A 239 -19.56 0.74 -14.73
C LEU A 239 -19.81 -0.65 -14.13
N LEU A 240 -19.24 -0.93 -12.95
CA LEU A 240 -19.48 -2.17 -12.21
C LEU A 240 -20.97 -2.38 -11.91
N PHE A 241 -21.60 -1.37 -11.30
CA PHE A 241 -23.01 -1.44 -10.94
C PHE A 241 -23.92 -1.49 -12.17
N GLY A 242 -23.59 -0.71 -13.21
CA GLY A 242 -24.28 -0.73 -14.49
C GLY A 242 -24.21 -2.10 -15.14
N ALA A 243 -23.04 -2.74 -15.17
CA ALA A 243 -22.88 -4.09 -15.66
C ALA A 243 -23.73 -5.08 -14.86
N PHE A 244 -23.62 -5.10 -13.52
CA PHE A 244 -24.42 -5.99 -12.67
C PHE A 244 -25.92 -5.79 -12.85
N THR A 245 -26.38 -4.55 -12.98
CA THR A 245 -27.81 -4.24 -13.19
C THR A 245 -28.27 -4.70 -14.58
N LEU A 246 -27.48 -4.43 -15.61
CA LEU A 246 -27.80 -4.81 -16.99
C LEU A 246 -27.85 -6.33 -17.16
N PHE A 247 -26.97 -7.08 -16.46
CA PHE A 247 -27.04 -8.55 -16.41
C PHE A 247 -28.15 -9.08 -15.50
N GLY A 248 -28.47 -8.39 -14.40
CA GLY A 248 -29.49 -8.82 -13.45
C GLY A 248 -30.94 -8.56 -13.92
N MET A 249 -31.16 -7.58 -14.79
CA MET A 249 -32.49 -7.19 -15.26
C MET A 249 -32.99 -7.97 -16.49
N ILE A 250 -32.26 -8.97 -17.00
CA ILE A 250 -32.69 -9.78 -18.14
C ILE A 250 -33.18 -11.15 -17.63
N PRO A 251 -34.44 -11.26 -17.16
CA PRO A 251 -35.02 -12.56 -16.82
C PRO A 251 -35.13 -13.36 -18.12
N VAL A 252 -34.78 -14.64 -18.10
CA VAL A 252 -34.92 -15.62 -19.21
C VAL A 252 -33.78 -15.65 -20.24
N VAL A 253 -33.35 -14.53 -20.84
CA VAL A 253 -32.23 -14.55 -21.82
C VAL A 253 -30.86 -14.59 -21.13
N GLY A 254 -30.78 -14.02 -19.92
CA GLY A 254 -29.58 -13.98 -19.07
C GLY A 254 -29.00 -15.37 -18.79
N PRO A 255 -29.76 -16.35 -18.26
CA PRO A 255 -29.28 -17.70 -17.93
C PRO A 255 -28.83 -18.55 -19.14
N PHE A 256 -29.44 -18.36 -20.32
CA PHE A 256 -29.17 -19.18 -21.51
C PHE A 256 -27.95 -18.71 -22.31
N PHE A 257 -27.78 -17.38 -22.47
CA PHE A 257 -26.53 -16.79 -22.98
C PHE A 257 -25.39 -16.86 -21.95
N PHE A 258 -25.72 -16.83 -20.65
CA PHE A 258 -24.80 -17.20 -19.56
C PHE A 258 -24.25 -18.60 -19.80
N ALA A 259 -25.10 -19.63 -19.88
CA ALA A 259 -24.70 -21.03 -20.00
C ALA A 259 -23.73 -21.32 -21.16
N LEU A 260 -23.99 -20.76 -22.34
CA LEU A 260 -23.24 -21.08 -23.57
C LEU A 260 -21.91 -20.31 -23.69
N SER A 261 -21.81 -19.14 -23.08
CA SER A 261 -20.66 -18.23 -23.18
C SER A 261 -19.72 -18.34 -21.96
N PHE A 262 -20.02 -19.26 -21.04
CA PHE A 262 -19.63 -19.12 -19.64
C PHE A 262 -18.15 -19.34 -19.36
N PHE A 263 -17.46 -20.27 -20.02
CA PHE A 263 -16.05 -20.48 -19.67
C PHE A 263 -15.18 -19.27 -20.05
N PRO A 264 -15.23 -18.76 -21.29
CA PRO A 264 -14.50 -17.54 -21.64
C PRO A 264 -14.97 -16.32 -20.84
N LEU A 265 -16.28 -16.14 -20.63
CA LEU A 265 -16.78 -15.02 -19.82
C LEU A 265 -16.36 -15.13 -18.36
N TYR A 266 -16.42 -16.31 -17.73
CA TYR A 266 -15.94 -16.48 -16.35
C TYR A 266 -14.45 -16.20 -16.26
N VAL A 267 -13.65 -16.70 -17.20
CA VAL A 267 -12.21 -16.42 -17.24
C VAL A 267 -11.98 -14.92 -17.40
N ILE A 268 -12.67 -14.25 -18.33
CA ILE A 268 -12.59 -12.80 -18.55
C ILE A 268 -13.06 -12.03 -17.31
N THR A 269 -14.17 -12.41 -16.69
CA THR A 269 -14.70 -11.78 -15.47
C THR A 269 -13.76 -11.97 -14.29
N VAL A 270 -13.17 -13.16 -14.11
CA VAL A 270 -12.16 -13.43 -13.09
C VAL A 270 -10.91 -12.59 -13.35
N ILE A 271 -10.44 -12.49 -14.59
CA ILE A 271 -9.32 -11.61 -14.96
C ILE A 271 -9.65 -10.15 -14.67
N ILE A 272 -10.83 -9.67 -15.04
CA ILE A 272 -11.28 -8.29 -14.78
C ILE A 272 -11.37 -8.04 -13.26
N ILE A 273 -11.95 -8.95 -12.50
CA ILE A 273 -12.01 -8.86 -11.03
C ILE A 273 -10.61 -8.84 -10.44
N MET A 274 -9.71 -9.74 -10.86
CA MET A 274 -8.33 -9.75 -10.39
C MET A 274 -7.58 -8.47 -10.75
N MET A 275 -7.79 -7.93 -11.96
CA MET A 275 -7.25 -6.65 -12.38
C MET A 275 -7.82 -5.49 -11.55
N MET A 276 -9.11 -5.52 -11.20
CA MET A 276 -9.73 -4.51 -10.33
C MET A 276 -9.21 -4.60 -8.89
N ILE A 277 -9.08 -5.80 -8.32
CA ILE A 277 -8.53 -6.00 -6.97
C ILE A 277 -7.07 -5.54 -6.93
N THR A 278 -6.28 -5.94 -7.93
CA THR A 278 -4.88 -5.52 -8.05
C THR A 278 -4.78 -4.01 -8.26
N GLY A 279 -5.62 -3.46 -9.14
CA GLY A 279 -5.76 -2.03 -9.36
C GLY A 279 -6.06 -1.31 -8.05
N PHE A 280 -7.07 -1.74 -7.31
CA PHE A 280 -7.45 -1.16 -6.03
C PHE A 280 -6.33 -1.18 -4.99
N TRP A 281 -5.57 -2.28 -4.91
CA TRP A 281 -4.44 -2.41 -4.00
C TRP A 281 -3.25 -1.52 -4.37
N PHE A 282 -2.93 -1.40 -5.66
CA PHE A 282 -1.74 -0.69 -6.14
C PHE A 282 -2.00 0.72 -6.69
N TYR A 283 -3.25 1.13 -6.79
CA TYR A 283 -3.62 2.46 -7.24
C TYR A 283 -3.18 3.55 -6.24
N PRO A 284 -3.40 3.42 -4.91
CA PRO A 284 -2.88 4.38 -3.95
C PRO A 284 -1.36 4.59 -4.00
N PRO A 285 -0.50 3.53 -3.99
CA PRO A 285 0.94 3.72 -4.09
C PRO A 285 1.41 4.22 -5.46
N PHE A 286 0.73 3.84 -6.54
CA PHE A 286 1.00 4.42 -7.85
C PHE A 286 0.75 5.93 -7.86
N LEU A 287 -0.40 6.38 -7.35
CA LEU A 287 -0.71 7.80 -7.20
C LEU A 287 0.28 8.52 -6.31
N ALA A 288 0.73 7.86 -5.24
CA ALA A 288 1.73 8.37 -4.33
C ALA A 288 3.09 8.58 -5.00
N CYS A 289 3.50 7.72 -5.94
CA CYS A 289 4.75 7.89 -6.68
C CYS A 289 4.64 8.89 -7.84
N SER A 290 3.44 9.14 -8.35
CA SER A 290 3.19 10.02 -9.48
C SER A 290 3.56 11.48 -9.17
N ARG A 291 4.67 11.97 -9.76
CA ARG A 291 5.08 13.39 -9.67
C ARG A 291 4.10 14.30 -10.42
N GLU A 292 3.95 15.55 -9.98
CA GLU A 292 2.95 16.48 -10.51
C GLU A 292 3.09 16.73 -12.03
N ASN A 293 4.29 16.64 -12.62
CA ASN A 293 4.57 17.11 -13.99
C ASN A 293 4.76 16.04 -15.10
N GLU A 294 4.48 14.76 -14.87
CA GLU A 294 4.58 13.75 -15.95
C GLU A 294 3.25 13.56 -16.66
N GLU A 295 3.15 13.91 -17.95
CA GLU A 295 1.94 13.75 -18.77
C GLU A 295 1.69 12.30 -19.23
N ASN A 296 2.66 11.38 -19.10
CA ASN A 296 2.53 9.98 -19.55
C ASN A 296 2.07 8.99 -18.43
N LYS A 297 1.30 9.46 -17.45
CA LYS A 297 0.95 8.69 -16.23
C LYS A 297 0.11 7.44 -16.49
N GLU A 298 -0.92 7.52 -17.33
CA GLU A 298 -1.89 6.42 -17.50
C GLU A 298 -1.28 5.19 -18.17
N LYS A 299 -0.48 5.41 -19.22
CA LYS A 299 0.28 4.33 -19.88
C LYS A 299 1.27 3.67 -18.92
N THR A 300 1.80 4.43 -17.95
CA THR A 300 2.78 3.94 -16.98
C THR A 300 2.14 2.99 -15.96
N PHE A 301 0.89 3.24 -15.50
CA PHE A 301 0.22 2.32 -14.57
C PHE A 301 -0.20 1.02 -15.22
N LEU A 302 -0.84 1.08 -16.40
CA LEU A 302 -1.23 -0.12 -17.12
C LEU A 302 0.00 -0.94 -17.50
N HIS A 303 1.09 -0.28 -17.92
CA HIS A 303 2.36 -0.95 -18.18
C HIS A 303 2.94 -1.61 -16.93
N PHE A 304 2.86 -0.96 -15.76
CA PHE A 304 3.26 -1.57 -14.48
C PHE A 304 2.42 -2.82 -14.18
N LEU A 305 1.09 -2.73 -14.27
CA LEU A 305 0.17 -3.85 -14.03
C LEU A 305 0.46 -5.02 -14.98
N LEU A 306 0.64 -4.75 -16.27
CA LEU A 306 0.94 -5.78 -17.27
C LEU A 306 2.33 -6.39 -17.06
N ARG A 307 3.35 -5.57 -16.80
CA ARG A 307 4.74 -6.02 -16.57
C ARG A 307 4.85 -6.94 -15.37
N HIS A 308 4.10 -6.65 -14.30
CA HIS A 308 4.16 -7.40 -13.05
C HIS A 308 2.95 -8.30 -12.84
N PHE A 309 2.10 -8.51 -13.84
CA PHE A 309 0.82 -9.20 -13.70
C PHE A 309 0.93 -10.56 -12.99
N MET A 310 1.89 -11.39 -13.40
CA MET A 310 2.10 -12.71 -12.79
C MET A 310 2.50 -12.60 -11.32
N ALA A 311 3.43 -11.69 -10.98
CA ALA A 311 3.84 -11.48 -9.60
C ALA A 311 2.68 -10.93 -8.75
N LEU A 312 1.90 -10.00 -9.30
CA LEU A 312 0.75 -9.38 -8.65
C LEU A 312 -0.36 -10.42 -8.40
N LEU A 313 -0.60 -11.33 -9.34
CA LEU A 313 -1.61 -12.39 -9.25
C LEU A 313 -1.36 -13.31 -8.05
N TYR A 314 -0.10 -13.60 -7.72
CA TYR A 314 0.25 -14.39 -6.53
C TYR A 314 0.30 -13.53 -5.26
N LEU A 315 0.85 -12.32 -5.36
CA LEU A 315 1.17 -11.52 -4.19
C LEU A 315 -0.08 -10.83 -3.60
N VAL A 316 -1.03 -10.41 -4.42
CA VAL A 316 -2.28 -9.78 -3.94
C VAL A 316 -3.07 -10.73 -3.03
N PRO A 317 -3.39 -11.98 -3.42
CA PRO A 317 -4.03 -12.94 -2.52
C PRO A 317 -3.26 -13.17 -1.22
N ILE A 318 -1.93 -13.31 -1.30
CA ILE A 318 -1.07 -13.45 -0.11
C ILE A 318 -1.25 -12.26 0.82
N MET A 319 -1.17 -11.03 0.30
CA MET A 319 -1.35 -9.83 1.12
C MET A 319 -2.75 -9.72 1.70
N ILE A 320 -3.79 -10.08 0.94
CA ILE A 320 -5.18 -10.12 1.43
C ILE A 320 -5.29 -11.11 2.59
N ILE A 321 -4.72 -12.31 2.45
CA ILE A 321 -4.75 -13.34 3.50
C ILE A 321 -3.97 -12.87 4.74
N VAL A 322 -2.76 -12.29 4.58
CA VAL A 322 -1.98 -11.74 5.69
C VAL A 322 -2.76 -10.64 6.42
N CYS A 323 -3.33 -9.69 5.67
CA CYS A 323 -4.19 -8.65 6.24
C CYS A 323 -5.37 -9.28 6.99
N ALA A 324 -6.10 -10.21 6.37
CA ALA A 324 -7.26 -10.87 6.98
C ALA A 324 -6.91 -11.62 8.26
N ILE A 325 -5.76 -12.32 8.32
CA ILE A 325 -5.27 -13.02 9.51
C ILE A 325 -4.95 -12.03 10.63
N ILE A 326 -4.14 -10.99 10.34
CA ILE A 326 -3.76 -9.99 11.33
C ILE A 326 -5.01 -9.28 11.85
N PHE A 327 -5.92 -8.94 10.96
CA PHE A 327 -7.18 -8.30 11.29
C PHE A 327 -8.06 -9.21 12.13
N SER A 328 -8.22 -10.46 11.74
CA SER A 328 -8.97 -11.45 12.52
C SER A 328 -8.38 -11.63 13.92
N ALA A 329 -7.06 -11.71 14.06
CA ALA A 329 -6.40 -11.82 15.35
C ALA A 329 -6.63 -10.58 16.24
N VAL A 330 -6.43 -9.37 15.69
CA VAL A 330 -6.65 -8.11 16.43
C VAL A 330 -8.11 -7.95 16.85
N PHE A 331 -9.07 -8.23 15.95
CA PHE A 331 -10.49 -8.14 16.27
C PHE A 331 -10.95 -9.23 17.22
N SER A 332 -10.41 -10.44 17.12
CA SER A 332 -10.72 -11.52 18.08
C SER A 332 -10.21 -11.17 19.47
N LEU A 333 -9.03 -10.57 19.58
CA LEU A 333 -8.50 -10.08 20.86
C LEU A 333 -9.34 -8.94 21.42
N HIS A 334 -9.75 -7.98 20.57
CA HIS A 334 -10.63 -6.90 20.99
C HIS A 334 -12.00 -7.41 21.46
N TYR A 335 -12.62 -8.29 20.68
CA TYR A 335 -13.93 -8.88 21.00
C TYR A 335 -13.85 -9.79 22.23
N GLY A 336 -12.79 -10.57 22.36
CA GLY A 336 -12.51 -11.39 23.54
C GLY A 336 -12.37 -10.53 24.80
N ALA A 337 -11.63 -9.42 24.72
CA ALA A 337 -11.52 -8.47 25.82
C ALA A 337 -12.87 -7.84 26.19
N LEU A 338 -13.68 -7.46 25.21
CA LEU A 338 -15.04 -6.95 25.43
C LEU A 338 -15.95 -8.01 26.06
N SER A 339 -15.87 -9.25 25.59
CA SER A 339 -16.65 -10.37 26.11
C SER A 339 -16.30 -10.70 27.56
N VAL A 340 -15.00 -10.78 27.89
CA VAL A 340 -14.50 -10.99 29.25
C VAL A 340 -14.93 -9.83 30.15
N MET A 341 -14.80 -8.58 29.68
CA MET A 341 -15.26 -7.42 30.44
C MET A 341 -16.76 -7.50 30.73
N ALA A 342 -17.58 -7.83 29.73
CA ALA A 342 -19.03 -8.02 29.92
C ALA A 342 -19.35 -9.17 30.89
N ALA A 343 -18.58 -10.26 30.86
CA ALA A 343 -18.72 -11.38 31.79
C ALA A 343 -18.35 -10.99 33.23
N ILE A 344 -17.23 -10.27 33.43
CA ILE A 344 -16.81 -9.78 34.75
C ILE A 344 -17.88 -8.85 35.33
N VAL A 345 -18.41 -7.93 34.53
CA VAL A 345 -19.48 -7.01 34.95
C VAL A 345 -20.73 -7.75 35.44
N ARG A 346 -21.06 -8.91 34.83
CA ARG A 346 -22.20 -9.75 35.26
C ARG A 346 -21.93 -10.55 36.53
N LEU A 347 -20.69 -10.95 36.78
CA LEU A 347 -20.32 -11.74 37.94
C LEU A 347 -20.33 -10.93 39.24
N VAL A 348 -20.40 -9.60 39.18
CA VAL A 348 -20.56 -8.72 40.35
C VAL A 348 -22.04 -8.62 40.71
N PRO A 349 -22.53 -9.29 41.79
CA PRO A 349 -23.94 -9.28 42.17
C PRO A 349 -24.36 -7.89 42.65
N GLY A 350 -25.55 -7.43 42.26
CA GLY A 350 -26.05 -6.08 42.61
C GLY A 350 -25.50 -4.94 41.75
N SER A 351 -24.81 -5.25 40.64
CA SER A 351 -24.12 -4.21 39.87
C SER A 351 -25.07 -3.32 39.04
N GLU A 352 -25.13 -2.06 39.42
CA GLU A 352 -25.56 -0.93 38.58
C GLU A 352 -24.83 -0.92 37.22
N ALA A 353 -23.71 -1.65 37.10
CA ALA A 353 -22.91 -1.81 35.89
C ALA A 353 -23.62 -2.52 34.71
N VAL A 354 -24.59 -3.41 34.96
CA VAL A 354 -25.41 -3.97 33.85
C VAL A 354 -26.33 -2.89 33.27
N LYS A 355 -26.86 -2.00 34.13
CA LYS A 355 -27.67 -0.86 33.70
C LYS A 355 -26.83 0.17 32.93
N THR A 356 -25.56 0.39 33.29
CA THR A 356 -24.66 1.30 32.54
C THR A 356 -24.32 0.75 31.15
N LEU A 357 -24.15 -0.56 30.99
CA LEU A 357 -23.90 -1.19 29.68
C LEU A 357 -25.11 -1.03 28.75
N ASN A 358 -26.31 -1.19 29.29
CA ASN A 358 -27.56 -1.01 28.54
C ASN A 358 -27.87 0.47 28.22
N ALA A 359 -27.22 1.41 28.93
CA ALA A 359 -27.36 2.84 28.71
C ALA A 359 -26.43 3.40 27.61
N ILE A 360 -25.61 2.55 26.97
CA ILE A 360 -24.75 2.97 25.86
C ILE A 360 -25.62 3.47 24.70
N PRO A 361 -25.40 4.68 24.17
CA PRO A 361 -26.16 5.21 23.05
C PRO A 361 -26.14 4.27 21.82
N PRO A 362 -27.27 4.07 21.13
CA PRO A 362 -27.37 3.15 20.01
C PRO A 362 -26.33 3.42 18.90
N VAL A 363 -26.04 4.69 18.62
CA VAL A 363 -25.01 5.08 17.64
C VAL A 363 -23.64 4.54 18.01
N LEU A 364 -23.24 4.64 19.28
CA LEU A 364 -21.96 4.12 19.77
C LEU A 364 -21.96 2.58 19.83
N SER A 365 -23.10 1.96 20.12
CA SER A 365 -23.24 0.49 20.11
C SER A 365 -23.08 -0.13 18.72
N VAL A 366 -23.49 0.59 17.67
CA VAL A 366 -23.32 0.14 16.26
C VAL A 366 -21.87 0.31 15.84
N VAL A 367 -21.23 1.42 16.23
CA VAL A 367 -19.81 1.68 15.89
C VAL A 367 -18.87 0.67 16.55
N THR A 368 -19.20 0.23 17.75
CA THR A 368 -18.41 -0.76 18.53
C THR A 368 -18.69 -2.21 18.16
N ASP A 369 -19.57 -2.41 17.18
CA ASP A 369 -20.13 -3.71 16.77
C ASP A 369 -20.70 -4.55 17.94
N LEU A 370 -20.96 -3.91 19.09
CA LEU A 370 -21.69 -4.48 20.21
C LEU A 370 -23.06 -4.97 19.77
N SER A 371 -23.60 -4.45 18.66
CA SER A 371 -24.83 -4.93 18.02
C SER A 371 -24.82 -6.41 17.62
N LEU A 372 -23.66 -7.01 17.32
CA LEU A 372 -23.54 -8.45 17.04
C LEU A 372 -23.57 -9.28 18.33
N LEU A 373 -22.90 -8.79 19.39
CA LEU A 373 -22.99 -9.36 20.75
C LEU A 373 -24.42 -9.23 21.30
N ALA A 374 -25.06 -8.09 21.07
CA ALA A 374 -26.40 -7.73 21.49
C ALA A 374 -27.50 -8.32 20.61
N ARG A 375 -27.17 -9.03 19.51
CA ARG A 375 -28.17 -9.81 18.74
C ARG A 375 -28.43 -11.16 19.37
N ASN A 376 -27.45 -11.69 20.12
CA ASN A 376 -27.58 -12.91 20.93
C ASN A 376 -28.03 -12.61 22.36
N MET A 377 -28.06 -11.32 22.74
CA MET A 377 -28.69 -10.89 23.98
C MET A 377 -30.03 -10.31 23.59
N ASP A 378 -31.11 -10.91 24.08
CA ASP A 378 -32.46 -10.39 23.91
C ASP A 378 -32.57 -9.10 24.74
N LEU A 379 -31.95 -8.02 24.23
CA LEU A 379 -31.78 -6.74 24.91
C LEU A 379 -33.05 -5.92 24.68
N ALA A 380 -34.11 -6.52 25.23
CA ALA A 380 -35.46 -6.06 25.48
C ALA A 380 -35.71 -4.58 25.17
N GLY A 381 -36.59 -4.36 24.19
CA GLY A 381 -37.23 -3.08 23.89
C GLY A 381 -38.17 -2.56 24.99
N THR A 382 -37.88 -2.80 26.27
CA THR A 382 -38.81 -2.50 27.39
C THR A 382 -38.17 -1.85 28.63
N LEU A 383 -36.93 -1.33 28.56
CA LEU A 383 -36.30 -0.66 29.72
C LEU A 383 -35.86 0.79 29.46
N LEU A 384 -36.52 1.48 28.54
CA LEU A 384 -36.16 2.85 28.13
C LEU A 384 -36.82 3.98 28.94
N LYS A 385 -37.63 3.69 29.97
CA LYS A 385 -38.37 4.74 30.69
C LYS A 385 -37.86 5.14 32.08
N GLU A 386 -37.01 4.35 32.75
CA GLU A 386 -36.58 4.67 34.13
C GLU A 386 -35.09 4.42 34.44
N LEU A 387 -34.16 4.78 33.53
CA LEU A 387 -32.74 4.84 33.90
C LEU A 387 -32.35 6.24 34.40
N TYR A 388 -31.92 6.29 35.66
CA TYR A 388 -31.31 7.44 36.33
C TYR A 388 -30.17 8.06 35.49
N VAL A 389 -30.05 9.39 35.53
CA VAL A 389 -29.08 10.21 34.77
C VAL A 389 -27.64 9.71 34.90
N TYR A 390 -27.25 9.20 36.07
CA TYR A 390 -25.90 8.67 36.34
C TYR A 390 -25.51 7.52 35.39
N HIS A 391 -26.46 6.61 35.12
CA HIS A 391 -26.21 5.46 34.24
C HIS A 391 -26.02 5.87 32.78
N LYS A 392 -26.70 6.95 32.35
CA LYS A 392 -26.56 7.49 30.99
C LYS A 392 -25.17 8.09 30.78
N ILE A 393 -24.62 8.78 31.78
CA ILE A 393 -23.28 9.37 31.70
C ILE A 393 -22.22 8.26 31.67
N ALA A 394 -22.32 7.26 32.55
CA ALA A 394 -21.39 6.14 32.57
C ALA A 394 -21.44 5.32 31.27
N GLY A 395 -22.64 5.02 30.76
CA GLY A 395 -22.82 4.33 29.47
C GLY A 395 -22.27 5.14 28.29
N LEU A 396 -22.43 6.47 28.28
CA LEU A 396 -21.83 7.34 27.27
C LEU A 396 -20.30 7.28 27.30
N ILE A 397 -19.67 7.39 28.48
CA ILE A 397 -18.21 7.32 28.64
C ILE A 397 -17.69 5.98 28.14
N MET A 398 -18.31 4.87 28.56
CA MET A 398 -17.95 3.53 28.11
C MET A 398 -18.08 3.37 26.59
N GLY A 399 -19.19 3.85 26.02
CA GLY A 399 -19.42 3.84 24.58
C GLY A 399 -18.36 4.65 23.81
N LEU A 400 -17.96 5.81 24.33
CA LEU A 400 -16.90 6.64 23.73
C LEU A 400 -15.53 5.95 23.77
N ILE A 401 -15.18 5.31 24.89
CA ILE A 401 -13.91 4.57 25.02
C ILE A 401 -13.85 3.43 24.02
N PHE A 402 -14.90 2.60 23.95
CA PHE A 402 -14.95 1.48 23.02
C PHE A 402 -15.00 1.93 21.56
N SER A 403 -15.75 2.99 21.26
CA SER A 403 -15.77 3.58 19.92
C SER A 403 -14.38 4.10 19.56
N GLY A 404 -13.67 4.73 20.49
CA GLY A 404 -12.31 5.20 20.30
C GLY A 404 -11.33 4.06 20.00
N LEU A 405 -11.41 2.95 20.73
CA LEU A 405 -10.61 1.75 20.47
C LEU A 405 -10.93 1.15 19.10
N THR A 406 -12.21 1.07 18.74
CA THR A 406 -12.64 0.54 17.44
C THR A 406 -12.10 1.40 16.30
N VAL A 407 -12.24 2.72 16.41
CA VAL A 407 -11.67 3.69 15.44
C VAL A 407 -10.16 3.52 15.35
N MET A 408 -9.47 3.35 16.48
CA MET A 408 -8.02 3.14 16.51
C MET A 408 -7.63 1.85 15.77
N PHE A 409 -8.30 0.72 16.03
CA PHE A 409 -8.00 -0.54 15.36
C PHE A 409 -8.22 -0.46 13.85
N PHE A 410 -9.36 0.07 13.39
CA PHE A 410 -9.61 0.28 11.97
C PHE A 410 -8.60 1.25 11.32
N SER A 411 -8.15 2.27 12.07
CA SER A 411 -7.12 3.21 11.58
C SER A 411 -5.76 2.52 11.41
N VAL A 412 -5.39 1.66 12.36
CA VAL A 412 -4.18 0.82 12.25
C VAL A 412 -4.28 -0.13 11.07
N MET A 413 -5.44 -0.77 10.85
CA MET A 413 -5.66 -1.65 9.70
C MET A 413 -5.45 -0.93 8.37
N MET A 414 -6.09 0.24 8.22
CA MET A 414 -5.99 1.05 7.02
C MET A 414 -4.55 1.55 6.78
N SER A 415 -3.83 1.90 7.85
CA SER A 415 -2.41 2.23 7.78
C SER A 415 -1.55 1.04 7.36
N PHE A 416 -1.84 -0.14 7.91
CA PHE A 416 -1.14 -1.38 7.60
C PHE A 416 -1.29 -1.76 6.13
N THR A 417 -2.52 -1.80 5.60
CA THR A 417 -2.77 -2.16 4.20
C THR A 417 -2.10 -1.18 3.24
N ALA A 418 -2.25 0.12 3.46
CA ALA A 418 -1.68 1.14 2.58
C ALA A 418 -0.13 1.15 2.61
N THR A 419 0.47 0.92 3.78
CA THR A 419 1.93 0.80 3.91
C THR A 419 2.44 -0.46 3.25
N LEU A 420 1.77 -1.61 3.45
CA LEU A 420 2.14 -2.88 2.84
C LEU A 420 2.06 -2.80 1.32
N SER A 421 0.96 -2.24 0.78
CA SER A 421 0.81 -2.02 -0.66
C SER A 421 1.92 -1.13 -1.23
N ALA A 422 2.31 -0.07 -0.50
CA ALA A 422 3.36 0.84 -0.92
C ALA A 422 4.75 0.20 -0.87
N ALA A 423 5.03 -0.57 0.17
CA ALA A 423 6.29 -1.28 0.32
C ALA A 423 6.52 -2.24 -0.86
N VAL A 424 5.51 -3.07 -1.13
CA VAL A 424 5.53 -4.01 -2.25
C VAL A 424 5.66 -3.29 -3.58
N TYR A 425 4.90 -2.21 -3.79
CA TYR A 425 5.00 -1.42 -5.02
C TYR A 425 6.44 -0.95 -5.26
N VAL A 426 7.10 -0.40 -4.23
CA VAL A 426 8.49 0.06 -4.32
C VAL A 426 9.45 -1.10 -4.61
N LEU A 427 9.26 -2.27 -3.98
CA LEU A 427 10.09 -3.46 -4.23
C LEU A 427 9.97 -3.94 -5.68
N LEU A 428 8.74 -3.98 -6.23
CA LEU A 428 8.48 -4.34 -7.62
C LEU A 428 9.10 -3.32 -8.59
N CYS A 429 8.97 -2.02 -8.32
CA CYS A 429 9.59 -0.96 -9.12
C CYS A 429 11.12 -1.03 -9.12
N ARG A 430 11.74 -1.51 -8.04
CA ARG A 430 13.20 -1.73 -7.97
C ARG A 430 13.66 -2.95 -8.76
N GLY A 431 12.74 -3.70 -9.38
CA GLY A 431 13.07 -4.90 -10.13
C GLY A 431 13.54 -6.05 -9.25
N GLN A 432 13.29 -5.98 -7.93
CA GLN A 432 13.56 -7.12 -7.05
C GLN A 432 12.61 -8.24 -7.47
N LYS A 433 13.19 -9.32 -7.96
CA LYS A 433 12.45 -10.55 -8.20
C LYS A 433 11.98 -11.01 -6.83
N VAL A 434 10.68 -11.08 -6.64
CA VAL A 434 10.10 -11.74 -5.47
C VAL A 434 10.45 -13.21 -5.65
N THR A 435 11.54 -13.65 -5.02
CA THR A 435 12.06 -15.01 -5.20
C THR A 435 11.05 -16.00 -4.61
N ASP A 436 10.88 -17.13 -5.29
CA ASP A 436 9.95 -18.18 -4.87
C ASP A 436 10.21 -18.62 -3.42
N THR A 437 11.47 -18.62 -2.97
CA THR A 437 11.84 -18.97 -1.59
C THR A 437 11.36 -17.98 -0.53
N GLY A 438 11.26 -16.69 -0.86
CA GLY A 438 10.68 -15.68 0.03
C GLY A 438 9.16 -15.82 0.10
N ILE A 439 8.52 -16.00 -1.06
CA ILE A 439 7.08 -16.24 -1.16
C ILE A 439 6.68 -17.51 -0.42
N MET A 440 7.43 -18.60 -0.60
CA MET A 440 7.20 -19.87 0.07
C MET A 440 7.30 -19.76 1.59
N ARG A 441 8.26 -18.98 2.12
CA ARG A 441 8.34 -18.71 3.56
C ARG A 441 7.12 -17.93 4.07
N VAL A 442 6.66 -16.93 3.34
CA VAL A 442 5.46 -16.15 3.69
C VAL A 442 4.20 -17.02 3.60
N MET A 443 4.05 -17.82 2.55
CA MET A 443 2.96 -18.79 2.38
C MET A 443 2.94 -19.82 3.51
N LEU A 444 4.10 -20.37 3.90
CA LEU A 444 4.21 -21.32 5.00
C LEU A 444 3.86 -20.66 6.34
N PHE A 445 4.31 -19.42 6.58
CA PHE A 445 3.91 -18.64 7.75
C PHE A 445 2.41 -18.38 7.80
N ILE A 446 1.80 -18.01 6.66
CA ILE A 446 0.35 -17.84 6.53
C ILE A 446 -0.40 -19.12 6.84
N LEU A 447 0.05 -20.25 6.27
CA LEU A 447 -0.58 -21.55 6.47
C LEU A 447 -0.50 -21.98 7.94
N PHE A 448 0.63 -21.71 8.60
CA PHE A 448 0.79 -21.90 10.04
C PHE A 448 -0.13 -20.98 10.86
N ALA A 449 -0.22 -19.69 10.52
CA ALA A 449 -1.08 -18.74 11.20
C ALA A 449 -2.58 -19.06 11.03
N LEU A 450 -3.01 -19.48 9.84
CA LEU A 450 -4.36 -19.98 9.58
C LEU A 450 -4.63 -21.28 10.36
N GLY A 451 -3.66 -22.18 10.43
CA GLY A 451 -3.74 -23.39 11.24
C GLY A 451 -3.96 -23.08 12.71
N ILE A 452 -3.20 -22.12 13.27
CA ILE A 452 -3.38 -21.63 14.64
C ILE A 452 -4.78 -21.02 14.81
N LEU A 453 -5.20 -20.11 13.93
CA LEU A 453 -6.52 -19.47 14.01
C LEU A 453 -7.66 -20.49 13.94
N TYR A 454 -7.55 -21.49 13.05
CA TYR A 454 -8.52 -22.57 12.94
C TYR A 454 -8.58 -23.42 14.22
N PHE A 455 -7.41 -23.72 14.80
CA PHE A 455 -7.31 -24.45 16.05
C PHE A 455 -7.93 -23.67 17.22
N PHE A 456 -7.63 -22.38 17.35
CA PHE A 456 -8.27 -21.49 18.33
C PHE A 456 -9.77 -21.43 18.13
N LYS A 457 -10.25 -21.27 16.89
CA LYS A 457 -11.68 -21.28 16.61
C LYS A 457 -12.33 -22.56 17.14
N LYS A 458 -11.73 -23.74 16.89
CA LYS A 458 -12.27 -25.03 17.34
C LYS A 458 -12.19 -25.29 18.85
N LEU A 459 -11.31 -24.58 19.56
CA LEU A 459 -11.19 -24.68 21.02
C LEU A 459 -12.22 -23.81 21.76
N TYR A 460 -12.63 -22.69 21.18
CA TYR A 460 -13.44 -21.66 21.85
C TYR A 460 -14.87 -21.53 21.28
N LEU A 461 -15.14 -22.09 20.09
CA LEU A 461 -16.46 -22.23 19.45
C LEU A 461 -16.74 -23.71 19.19
#